data_AF-A0AAJ5T6G9-F1
#
_entry.id   AF-A0AAJ5T6G9-F1
#
_cell.length_a   1.000
_cell.length_b   1.000
_cell.length_c   1.000
_cell.angle_alpha   90.00
_cell.angle_beta   90.00
_cell.angle_gamma   90.00
#
_symmetry.space_group_name_H-M   'P 1'
#
loop_
_entity.id
_entity.type
_entity.pdbx_description
1 polymer ?
#
loop_
_entity_poly.entity_id
_entity_poly.type
_entity_poly.pdbx_seq_one_letter_code
_entity_poly.pdbx_strand_id
1 'polypeptide(L)'
;MSHALSRQDANDTPIARPWLLLVAYLVVTGALYRFVTHMPLGPVTAIPASALDRAIPVLPGTVPLYLSYLFMMPVLVGLGRGRAWLLPAFFAGALAAGLCLACHLLHPTSVAWPPTDAGWIAWLQRIDTPLAASPSGHVALPVAIAIVLLALRRRPAVLFVAWSALLMVTVLTTGQHRAADVVWGGAVGIAAGAVTLALLRVKADLRTVAAALLEWACIVVAIRVAVALGAWYLYALAVLVVATRQHALFILYHDAAHYHLTRRRAINDFLINLAIGVPGLVPVEFYRPLHLAHHRHLGTAQDPERRFLYHGQPWQFRPLDAWPLARQFLGDLFVLNMVRNMAAFQRAGGQKTRLGRPFQAAAAVWAALVVLLVWACSARTILLVAALWFVPLLTLSVLLQKIRSIAEHSGGPHATPGWADWTYSWRTGWIGRVFVWPYHINLHLQHHRNPAVPWHALPDTIDADEHQLESPELARLLWSGIPPKP
;
A
#
# COMPACT_ATOMS: atom_id res chain seq x y z
N MET A 1 -3.98 -28.39 -23.25
CA MET A 1 -5.31 -27.83 -22.92
C MET A 1 -5.09 -26.56 -22.11
N SER A 2 -5.23 -25.38 -22.73
CA SER A 2 -5.08 -24.11 -22.01
C SER A 2 -6.28 -23.97 -21.06
N HIS A 3 -6.07 -24.26 -19.78
CA HIS A 3 -6.88 -23.60 -18.77
C HIS A 3 -6.55 -22.11 -18.92
N ALA A 4 -7.34 -21.40 -19.73
CA ALA A 4 -7.42 -19.96 -19.63
C ALA A 4 -7.76 -19.71 -18.16
N LEU A 5 -6.76 -19.31 -17.37
CA LEU A 5 -6.94 -18.84 -16.01
C LEU A 5 -7.81 -17.60 -16.13
N SER A 6 -9.13 -17.83 -16.20
CA SER A 6 -10.16 -16.82 -16.04
C SER A 6 -9.76 -16.03 -14.81
N ARG A 7 -9.74 -14.69 -14.93
CA ARG A 7 -9.57 -13.74 -13.82
C ARG A 7 -10.33 -14.26 -12.59
N GLN A 8 -9.66 -14.99 -11.71
CA GLN A 8 -10.27 -15.53 -10.49
C GLN A 8 -10.79 -14.33 -9.71
N ASP A 9 -11.93 -14.47 -9.03
CA ASP A 9 -12.31 -13.46 -8.04
C ASP A 9 -11.22 -13.53 -6.96
N ALA A 10 -10.28 -12.58 -6.95
CA ALA A 10 -9.05 -12.65 -6.15
C ALA A 10 -9.30 -12.82 -4.64
N ASN A 11 -10.52 -12.50 -4.22
CA ASN A 11 -11.02 -12.62 -2.85
C ASN A 11 -11.47 -14.05 -2.49
N ASP A 12 -11.69 -14.92 -3.48
CA ASP A 12 -12.13 -16.31 -3.29
C ASP A 12 -10.95 -17.29 -3.21
N THR A 13 -9.73 -16.82 -3.47
CA THR A 13 -8.51 -17.63 -3.36
C THR A 13 -7.96 -17.54 -1.93
N PRO A 14 -7.71 -18.68 -1.25
CA PRO A 14 -7.11 -18.69 0.08
C PRO A 14 -5.77 -17.93 0.15
N ILE A 15 -5.41 -17.48 1.35
CA ILE A 15 -4.10 -16.90 1.62
C ILE A 15 -3.09 -18.05 1.67
N ALA A 16 -2.09 -18.04 0.79
CA ALA A 16 -1.08 -19.10 0.70
C ALA A 16 -0.23 -19.23 1.98
N ARG A 17 0.17 -18.09 2.58
CA ARG A 17 1.03 -18.05 3.78
C ARG A 17 0.37 -17.22 4.90
N PRO A 18 -0.71 -17.72 5.52
CA PRO A 18 -1.51 -16.92 6.44
C PRO A 18 -0.77 -16.60 7.75
N TRP A 19 0.11 -17.49 8.21
CA TRP A 19 0.95 -17.24 9.38
C TRP A 19 2.04 -16.20 9.12
N LEU A 20 2.62 -16.16 7.92
CA LEU A 20 3.57 -15.11 7.54
C LEU A 20 2.87 -13.76 7.48
N LEU A 21 1.64 -13.71 6.95
CA LEU A 21 0.83 -12.49 6.96
C LEU A 21 0.53 -12.02 8.40
N LEU A 22 0.24 -12.93 9.32
CA LEU A 22 0.06 -12.60 10.74
C LEU A 22 1.34 -12.00 11.34
N VAL A 23 2.49 -12.63 11.11
CA VAL A 23 3.78 -12.12 11.61
C VAL A 23 4.04 -10.71 11.07
N ALA A 24 3.86 -10.50 9.76
CA ALA A 24 4.02 -9.18 9.14
C ALA A 24 3.07 -8.16 9.78
N TYR A 25 1.80 -8.52 9.95
CA TYR A 25 0.82 -7.66 10.63
C TYR A 25 1.24 -7.30 12.06
N LEU A 26 1.64 -8.27 12.87
CA LEU A 26 2.02 -8.05 14.27
C LEU A 26 3.29 -7.18 14.37
N VAL A 27 4.28 -7.41 13.51
CA VAL A 27 5.50 -6.60 13.47
C VAL A 27 5.19 -5.16 13.07
N VAL A 28 4.41 -4.97 11.99
CA VAL A 28 4.08 -3.63 11.48
C VAL A 28 3.21 -2.88 12.48
N THR A 29 2.10 -3.47 12.94
CA THR A 29 1.20 -2.81 13.88
C THR A 29 1.84 -2.58 15.24
N GLY A 30 2.66 -3.52 15.73
CA GLY A 30 3.43 -3.34 16.97
C GLY A 30 4.46 -2.21 16.86
N ALA A 31 5.19 -2.11 15.76
CA ALA A 31 6.13 -1.01 15.52
C ALA A 31 5.42 0.35 15.44
N LEU A 32 4.30 0.42 14.72
CA LEU A 32 3.48 1.64 14.61
C LEU A 32 2.84 2.02 15.94
N TYR A 33 2.31 1.05 16.68
CA TYR A 33 1.75 1.28 18.02
C TYR A 33 2.82 1.82 18.98
N ARG A 34 4.01 1.20 18.99
CA ARG A 34 5.15 1.69 19.79
C ARG A 34 5.53 3.11 19.39
N PHE A 35 5.54 3.41 18.09
CA PHE A 35 5.83 4.75 17.60
C PHE A 35 4.81 5.79 18.09
N VAL A 36 3.50 5.57 17.92
CA VAL A 36 2.47 6.54 18.34
C VAL A 36 2.37 6.72 19.86
N THR A 37 2.79 5.71 20.63
CA THR A 37 2.76 5.75 22.10
C THR A 37 4.02 6.30 22.74
N HIS A 38 5.20 6.16 22.12
CA HIS A 38 6.45 6.68 22.69
C HIS A 38 6.86 8.02 22.11
N MET A 39 6.40 8.33 20.90
CA MET A 39 6.63 9.61 20.25
C MET A 39 5.28 10.19 19.80
N PRO A 40 4.39 10.57 20.74
CA PRO A 40 3.14 11.22 20.39
C PRO A 40 3.45 12.50 19.64
N LEU A 41 2.76 12.67 18.53
CA LEU A 41 3.14 13.61 17.49
C LEU A 41 2.53 15.01 17.67
N GLY A 42 1.93 15.27 18.84
CA GLY A 42 1.30 16.52 19.23
C GLY A 42 0.91 16.47 20.72
N PRO A 43 0.31 17.54 21.27
CA PRO A 43 -0.19 17.54 22.63
C PRO A 43 -1.17 16.39 22.86
N VAL A 44 -0.95 15.65 23.95
CA VAL A 44 -1.82 14.52 24.32
C VAL A 44 -3.06 15.06 25.02
N THR A 45 -4.23 14.75 24.47
CA THR A 45 -5.52 15.16 25.05
C THR A 45 -6.04 14.07 25.98
N ALA A 46 -6.21 14.38 27.26
CA ALA A 46 -6.78 13.44 28.22
C ALA A 46 -8.30 13.29 27.99
N ILE A 47 -8.78 12.06 27.91
CA ILE A 47 -10.21 11.74 27.79
C ILE A 47 -10.85 11.84 29.18
N PRO A 48 -11.81 12.76 29.39
CA PRO A 48 -12.42 12.93 30.70
C PRO A 48 -13.31 11.73 31.05
N ALA A 49 -13.31 11.35 32.33
CA ALA A 49 -14.21 10.32 32.83
C ALA A 49 -15.66 10.85 32.93
N SER A 50 -16.61 10.15 32.31
CA SER A 50 -18.03 10.43 32.45
C SER A 50 -18.58 9.94 33.80
N ALA A 51 -19.86 10.24 34.07
CA ALA A 51 -20.56 9.67 35.24
C ALA A 51 -20.66 8.13 35.14
N LEU A 52 -20.84 7.60 33.93
CA LEU A 52 -20.86 6.16 33.68
C LEU A 52 -19.50 5.54 34.00
N ASP A 53 -18.40 6.16 33.55
CA ASP A 53 -17.04 5.66 33.81
C ASP A 53 -16.72 5.62 35.31
N ARG A 54 -17.25 6.58 36.10
CA ARG A 54 -17.08 6.61 37.55
C ARG A 54 -17.92 5.55 38.28
N ALA A 55 -19.02 5.10 37.69
CA ALA A 55 -19.90 4.09 38.27
C ALA A 55 -19.42 2.66 37.99
N ILE A 56 -18.59 2.45 36.96
CA ILE A 56 -18.05 1.13 36.62
C ILE A 56 -16.92 0.76 37.61
N PRO A 57 -17.04 -0.35 38.35
CA PRO A 57 -16.00 -0.78 39.26
C PRO A 57 -14.76 -1.29 38.51
N VAL A 58 -13.58 -1.02 39.05
CA VAL A 58 -12.34 -1.64 38.59
C VAL A 58 -12.28 -3.07 39.12
N LEU A 59 -12.18 -4.06 38.23
CA LEU A 59 -12.20 -5.49 38.55
C LEU A 59 -10.89 -6.15 38.12
N PRO A 60 -9.91 -6.32 39.03
CA PRO A 60 -8.59 -6.88 38.69
C PRO A 60 -8.63 -8.27 38.03
N GLY A 61 -9.62 -9.10 38.39
CA GLY A 61 -9.81 -10.43 37.80
C GLY A 61 -10.16 -10.43 36.30
N THR A 62 -10.49 -9.26 35.73
CA THR A 62 -10.80 -9.13 34.29
C THR A 62 -9.57 -8.92 33.40
N VAL A 63 -8.37 -8.73 33.98
CA VAL A 63 -7.12 -8.53 33.22
C VAL A 63 -6.78 -9.68 32.26
N PRO A 64 -6.87 -10.98 32.65
CA PRO A 64 -6.63 -12.06 31.69
C PRO A 64 -7.60 -12.05 30.50
N LEU A 65 -8.86 -11.66 30.74
CA LEU A 65 -9.88 -11.53 29.68
C LEU A 65 -9.63 -10.32 28.79
N TYR A 66 -9.10 -9.21 29.33
CA TYR A 66 -8.62 -8.07 28.55
C TYR A 66 -7.46 -8.48 27.63
N LEU A 67 -6.45 -9.17 28.18
CA LEU A 67 -5.27 -9.64 27.41
C LEU A 67 -5.61 -10.67 26.34
N SER A 68 -6.79 -11.27 26.38
CA SER A 68 -7.26 -12.19 25.34
C SER A 68 -7.27 -11.55 23.94
N TYR A 69 -7.31 -10.21 23.86
CA TYR A 69 -7.15 -9.47 22.60
C TYR A 69 -5.91 -9.88 21.79
N LEU A 70 -4.80 -10.25 22.45
CA LEU A 70 -3.57 -10.71 21.78
C LEU A 70 -3.80 -11.97 20.93
N PHE A 71 -4.83 -12.76 21.24
CA PHE A 71 -5.18 -13.97 20.51
C PHE A 71 -6.19 -13.74 19.38
N MET A 72 -6.73 -12.52 19.22
CA MET A 72 -7.78 -12.24 18.24
C MET A 72 -7.34 -12.58 16.80
N MET A 73 -6.21 -12.05 16.37
CA MET A 73 -5.65 -12.30 15.03
C MET A 73 -5.06 -13.71 14.87
N PRO A 74 -4.31 -14.27 15.85
CA PRO A 74 -3.88 -15.68 15.81
C PRO A 74 -5.04 -16.68 15.66
N VAL A 75 -6.13 -16.50 16.42
CA VAL A 75 -7.31 -17.39 16.33
C VAL A 75 -8.02 -17.21 15.01
N LEU A 76 -8.17 -15.97 14.51
CA LEU A 76 -8.73 -15.72 13.19
C LEU A 76 -7.97 -16.48 12.09
N VAL A 77 -6.64 -16.38 12.10
CA VAL A 77 -5.75 -17.06 11.16
C VAL A 77 -5.82 -18.58 11.32
N GLY A 78 -5.80 -19.09 12.55
CA GLY A 78 -5.91 -20.52 12.83
C GLY A 78 -7.22 -21.13 12.32
N LEU A 79 -8.35 -20.45 12.50
CA LEU A 79 -9.67 -20.89 12.05
C LEU A 79 -9.89 -20.70 10.53
N GLY A 80 -9.23 -19.70 9.94
CA GLY A 80 -9.37 -19.31 8.55
C GLY A 80 -8.34 -19.91 7.59
N ARG A 81 -7.29 -20.57 8.08
CA ARG A 81 -6.24 -21.16 7.23
C ARG A 81 -6.84 -22.08 6.15
N GLY A 82 -6.44 -21.89 4.91
CA GLY A 82 -6.98 -22.62 3.76
C GLY A 82 -8.41 -22.24 3.35
N ARG A 83 -9.01 -21.21 3.96
CA ARG A 83 -10.38 -20.76 3.66
C ARG A 83 -10.37 -19.36 3.06
N ALA A 84 -11.14 -19.16 1.98
CA ALA A 84 -11.24 -17.88 1.27
C ALA A 84 -11.71 -16.71 2.16
N TRP A 85 -12.63 -16.98 3.10
CA TRP A 85 -13.19 -15.94 3.97
C TRP A 85 -12.17 -15.31 4.94
N LEU A 86 -10.98 -15.91 5.10
CA LEU A 86 -9.93 -15.35 5.94
C LEU A 86 -9.47 -13.99 5.41
N LEU A 87 -9.28 -13.82 4.10
CA LEU A 87 -8.76 -12.59 3.53
C LEU A 87 -9.67 -11.38 3.85
N PRO A 88 -10.99 -11.41 3.59
CA PRO A 88 -11.84 -10.29 3.95
C PRO A 88 -11.93 -10.01 5.45
N ALA A 89 -12.00 -11.05 6.29
CA ALA A 89 -12.07 -10.87 7.74
C ALA A 89 -10.77 -10.28 8.31
N PHE A 90 -9.62 -10.78 7.83
CA PHE A 90 -8.31 -10.25 8.19
C PHE A 90 -8.14 -8.81 7.72
N PHE A 91 -8.55 -8.51 6.48
CA PHE A 91 -8.53 -7.17 5.92
C PHE A 91 -9.34 -6.19 6.78
N ALA A 92 -10.54 -6.56 7.22
CA ALA A 92 -11.38 -5.72 8.06
C ALA A 92 -10.73 -5.43 9.43
N GLY A 93 -10.17 -6.45 10.08
CA GLY A 93 -9.45 -6.27 11.34
C GLY A 93 -8.21 -5.38 11.19
N ALA A 94 -7.42 -5.60 10.13
CA ALA A 94 -6.24 -4.78 9.83
C ALA A 94 -6.59 -3.34 9.46
N LEU A 95 -7.67 -3.13 8.70
CA LEU A 95 -8.19 -1.80 8.37
C LEU A 95 -8.64 -1.05 9.64
N ALA A 96 -9.37 -1.72 10.54
CA ALA A 96 -9.79 -1.13 11.81
C ALA A 96 -8.59 -0.72 12.68
N ALA A 97 -7.60 -1.59 12.82
CA ALA A 97 -6.36 -1.27 13.55
C ALA A 97 -5.59 -0.11 12.90
N GLY A 98 -5.49 -0.09 11.56
CA GLY A 98 -4.86 0.99 10.82
C GLY A 98 -5.57 2.33 11.01
N LEU A 99 -6.91 2.34 11.01
CA LEU A 99 -7.71 3.54 11.28
C LEU A 99 -7.52 4.04 12.71
N CYS A 100 -7.50 3.14 13.71
CA CYS A 100 -7.16 3.50 15.09
C CYS A 100 -5.77 4.15 15.17
N LEU A 101 -4.74 3.51 14.59
CA LEU A 101 -3.37 4.04 14.58
C LEU A 101 -3.28 5.40 13.87
N ALA A 102 -4.01 5.60 12.76
CA ALA A 102 -4.08 6.88 12.08
C ALA A 102 -4.72 7.95 12.97
N CYS A 103 -5.79 7.63 13.69
CA CYS A 103 -6.38 8.53 14.68
C CYS A 103 -5.38 8.85 15.81
N HIS A 104 -4.68 7.86 16.36
CA HIS A 104 -3.66 8.07 17.41
C HIS A 104 -2.48 8.92 16.93
N LEU A 105 -2.12 8.80 15.66
CA LEU A 105 -1.09 9.60 15.00
C LEU A 105 -1.51 11.07 14.85
N LEU A 106 -2.76 11.31 14.43
CA LEU A 106 -3.28 12.64 14.10
C LEU A 106 -3.84 13.39 15.32
N HIS A 107 -4.41 12.67 16.28
CA HIS A 107 -4.98 13.20 17.52
C HIS A 107 -4.57 12.31 18.71
N PRO A 108 -3.38 12.54 19.29
CA PRO A 108 -2.91 11.75 20.43
C PRO A 108 -3.81 11.96 21.65
N THR A 109 -4.31 10.86 22.22
CA THR A 109 -5.19 10.88 23.40
C THR A 109 -4.68 9.97 24.51
N SER A 110 -5.04 10.27 25.75
CA SER A 110 -4.75 9.42 26.91
C SER A 110 -5.95 9.17 27.82
N VAL A 111 -5.86 8.11 28.62
CA VAL A 111 -6.78 7.82 29.73
C VAL A 111 -6.02 7.93 31.05
N ALA A 112 -6.55 8.72 31.98
CA ALA A 112 -6.03 8.73 33.35
C ALA A 112 -6.39 7.41 34.03
N TRP A 113 -5.39 6.62 34.41
CA TRP A 113 -5.62 5.34 35.07
C TRP A 113 -5.91 5.49 36.57
N PRO A 114 -6.70 4.57 37.16
CA PRO A 114 -6.89 4.53 38.60
C PRO A 114 -5.56 4.22 39.31
N PRO A 115 -5.25 4.87 40.44
CA PRO A 115 -4.06 4.58 41.22
C PRO A 115 -4.16 3.16 41.82
N THR A 116 -3.15 2.33 41.58
CA THR A 116 -3.08 0.97 42.13
C THR A 116 -1.63 0.61 42.47
N ASP A 117 -1.39 0.08 43.67
CA ASP A 117 -0.02 -0.24 44.13
C ASP A 117 0.34 -1.72 43.94
N ALA A 118 -0.65 -2.62 43.87
CA ALA A 118 -0.43 -4.06 43.77
C ALA A 118 -1.56 -4.78 43.00
N GLY A 119 -1.28 -6.01 42.57
CA GLY A 119 -2.23 -6.87 41.87
C GLY A 119 -2.21 -6.76 40.34
N TRP A 120 -3.19 -7.39 39.70
CA TRP A 120 -3.24 -7.54 38.24
C TRP A 120 -3.28 -6.20 37.48
N ILE A 121 -4.01 -5.21 38.01
CA ILE A 121 -4.11 -3.88 37.38
C ILE A 121 -2.76 -3.16 37.44
N ALA A 122 -2.10 -3.14 38.61
CA ALA A 122 -0.78 -2.54 38.76
C ALA A 122 0.25 -3.22 37.85
N TRP A 123 0.17 -4.54 37.67
CA TRP A 123 1.04 -5.26 36.72
C TRP A 123 0.76 -4.88 35.26
N LEU A 124 -0.52 -4.78 34.87
CA LEU A 124 -0.91 -4.36 33.52
C LEU A 124 -0.40 -2.93 33.23
N GLN A 125 -0.58 -2.01 34.16
CA GLN A 125 -0.12 -0.62 34.05
C GLN A 125 1.41 -0.49 33.90
N ARG A 126 2.20 -1.51 34.32
CA ARG A 126 3.67 -1.52 34.11
C ARG A 126 4.09 -1.94 32.70
N ILE A 127 3.24 -2.68 31.99
CA ILE A 127 3.56 -3.24 30.66
C ILE A 127 2.78 -2.59 29.52
N ASP A 128 1.78 -1.77 29.84
CA ASP A 128 0.96 -1.02 28.90
C ASP A 128 1.22 0.49 29.02
N THR A 129 0.54 1.30 28.22
CA THR A 129 0.65 2.77 28.20
C THR A 129 -0.73 3.43 28.25
N PRO A 130 -0.90 4.56 28.97
CA PRO A 130 -2.16 5.29 28.99
C PRO A 130 -2.43 6.04 27.68
N LEU A 131 -1.48 6.06 26.75
CA LEU A 131 -1.55 6.73 25.45
C LEU A 131 -2.27 5.87 24.41
N ALA A 132 -2.55 6.45 23.24
CA ALA A 132 -3.28 5.78 22.14
C ALA A 132 -4.68 5.26 22.57
N ALA A 133 -5.35 6.03 23.44
CA ALA A 133 -6.62 5.62 24.04
C ALA A 133 -7.82 5.59 23.07
N SER A 134 -8.02 6.65 22.27
CA SER A 134 -9.19 6.80 21.40
C SER A 134 -8.80 6.88 19.93
N PRO A 135 -9.46 6.12 19.05
CA PRO A 135 -10.47 5.09 19.33
C PRO A 135 -9.88 3.81 19.93
N SER A 136 -10.67 3.05 20.71
CA SER A 136 -10.19 1.78 21.30
C SER A 136 -9.97 0.69 20.25
N GLY A 137 -8.72 0.29 20.04
CA GLY A 137 -8.34 -0.81 19.13
C GLY A 137 -8.85 -2.18 19.62
N HIS A 138 -8.92 -2.37 20.95
CA HIS A 138 -9.51 -3.55 21.59
C HIS A 138 -10.98 -3.77 21.22
N VAL A 139 -11.67 -2.71 20.78
CA VAL A 139 -13.06 -2.75 20.34
C VAL A 139 -13.15 -2.75 18.81
N ALA A 140 -12.43 -1.85 18.14
CA ALA A 140 -12.54 -1.66 16.69
C ALA A 140 -12.20 -2.91 15.88
N LEU A 141 -11.07 -3.55 16.19
CA LEU A 141 -10.59 -4.73 15.45
C LEU A 141 -11.56 -5.92 15.52
N PRO A 142 -11.99 -6.40 16.71
CA PRO A 142 -12.87 -7.56 16.78
C PRO A 142 -14.28 -7.26 16.25
N VAL A 143 -14.79 -6.03 16.40
CA VAL A 143 -16.07 -5.61 15.82
C VAL A 143 -16.02 -5.68 14.29
N ALA A 144 -14.95 -5.18 13.67
CA ALA A 144 -14.79 -5.24 12.21
C ALA A 144 -14.76 -6.68 11.69
N ILE A 145 -14.01 -7.56 12.38
CA ILE A 145 -13.96 -9.00 12.06
C ILE A 145 -15.35 -9.63 12.20
N ALA A 146 -16.04 -9.37 13.31
CA ALA A 146 -17.37 -9.92 13.59
C ALA A 146 -18.39 -9.54 12.51
N ILE A 147 -18.42 -8.26 12.10
CA ILE A 147 -19.31 -7.76 11.05
C ILE A 147 -19.10 -8.49 9.72
N VAL A 148 -17.84 -8.64 9.30
CA VAL A 148 -17.53 -9.33 8.05
C VAL A 148 -17.87 -10.82 8.13
N LEU A 149 -17.56 -11.49 9.24
CA LEU A 149 -17.89 -12.90 9.41
C LEU A 149 -19.41 -13.15 9.46
N LEU A 150 -20.17 -12.26 10.09
CA LEU A 150 -21.64 -12.30 10.10
C LEU A 150 -22.20 -12.15 8.69
N ALA A 151 -21.74 -11.13 7.95
CA ALA A 151 -22.18 -10.89 6.57
C ALA A 151 -21.83 -12.05 5.63
N LEU A 152 -20.67 -12.69 5.83
CA LEU A 152 -20.25 -13.89 5.10
C LEU A 152 -20.86 -15.19 5.65
N ARG A 153 -21.74 -15.12 6.66
CA ARG A 153 -22.43 -16.24 7.31
C ARG A 153 -21.49 -17.36 7.76
N ARG A 154 -20.35 -16.99 8.36
CA ARG A 154 -19.33 -17.96 8.81
C ARG A 154 -19.55 -18.29 10.29
N ARG A 155 -19.51 -19.60 10.63
CA ARG A 155 -19.69 -20.09 12.01
C ARG A 155 -18.82 -19.38 13.07
N PRO A 156 -17.54 -19.04 12.80
CA PRO A 156 -16.73 -18.28 13.76
C PRO A 156 -17.30 -16.92 14.14
N ALA A 157 -18.25 -16.35 13.39
CA ALA A 157 -18.85 -15.05 13.71
C ALA A 157 -19.37 -14.97 15.15
N VAL A 158 -20.04 -16.02 15.64
CA VAL A 158 -20.60 -16.05 17.01
C VAL A 158 -19.50 -15.87 18.06
N LEU A 159 -18.35 -16.54 17.87
CA LEU A 159 -17.19 -16.41 18.74
C LEU A 159 -16.70 -14.95 18.76
N PHE A 160 -16.48 -14.35 17.59
CA PHE A 160 -15.95 -12.98 17.50
C PHE A 160 -16.96 -11.92 18.01
N VAL A 161 -18.26 -12.14 17.87
CA VAL A 161 -19.30 -11.27 18.47
C VAL A 161 -19.25 -11.34 19.99
N ALA A 162 -19.26 -12.54 20.55
CA ALA A 162 -19.18 -12.73 22.01
C ALA A 162 -17.87 -12.17 22.58
N TRP A 163 -16.75 -12.38 21.86
CA TRP A 163 -15.44 -11.87 22.24
C TRP A 163 -15.37 -10.34 22.16
N SER A 164 -16.02 -9.72 21.17
CA SER A 164 -16.14 -8.25 21.09
C SER A 164 -16.89 -7.69 22.29
N ALA A 165 -18.03 -8.28 22.66
CA ALA A 165 -18.81 -7.86 23.82
C ALA A 165 -18.02 -8.03 25.12
N LEU A 166 -17.30 -9.15 25.28
CA LEU A 166 -16.41 -9.39 26.40
C LEU A 166 -15.33 -8.29 26.50
N LEU A 167 -14.65 -7.98 25.39
CA LEU A 167 -13.60 -6.96 25.38
C LEU A 167 -14.14 -5.57 25.68
N MET A 168 -15.32 -5.20 25.18
CA MET A 168 -15.97 -3.92 25.52
C MET A 168 -16.21 -3.77 27.03
N VAL A 169 -16.55 -4.87 27.72
CA VAL A 169 -16.70 -4.85 29.18
C VAL A 169 -15.34 -4.78 29.87
N THR A 170 -14.39 -5.64 29.47
CA THR A 170 -13.11 -5.76 30.17
C THR A 170 -12.22 -4.52 30.02
N VAL A 171 -12.28 -3.80 28.91
CA VAL A 171 -11.55 -2.54 28.74
C VAL A 171 -12.03 -1.44 29.70
N LEU A 172 -13.31 -1.46 30.08
CA LEU A 172 -13.89 -0.54 31.05
C LEU A 172 -13.59 -0.99 32.48
N THR A 173 -13.79 -2.28 32.79
CA THR A 173 -13.56 -2.81 34.15
C THR A 173 -12.08 -2.90 34.51
N THR A 174 -11.16 -2.88 33.55
CA THR A 174 -9.72 -2.72 33.82
C THR A 174 -9.29 -1.26 33.96
N GLY A 175 -10.17 -0.31 33.62
CA GLY A 175 -9.88 1.12 33.62
C GLY A 175 -8.92 1.57 32.51
N GLN A 176 -8.68 0.73 31.50
CA GLN A 176 -7.78 1.03 30.38
C GLN A 176 -8.41 2.00 29.37
N HIS A 177 -9.74 1.97 29.26
CA HIS A 177 -10.52 2.76 28.32
C HIS A 177 -11.71 3.44 29.02
N ARG A 178 -12.26 4.49 28.42
CA ARG A 178 -13.52 5.15 28.82
C ARG A 178 -14.63 4.77 27.86
N ALA A 179 -15.88 4.94 28.31
CA ALA A 179 -17.06 4.66 27.50
C ALA A 179 -17.04 5.42 26.16
N ALA A 180 -16.54 6.66 26.16
CA ALA A 180 -16.44 7.49 24.95
C ALA A 180 -15.56 6.85 23.87
N ASP A 181 -14.36 6.38 24.22
CA ASP A 181 -13.44 5.77 23.24
C ASP A 181 -13.79 4.32 22.90
N VAL A 182 -14.53 3.62 23.76
CA VAL A 182 -15.19 2.35 23.40
C VAL A 182 -16.25 2.59 22.31
N VAL A 183 -17.06 3.64 22.42
CA VAL A 183 -18.05 4.02 21.39
C VAL A 183 -17.35 4.37 20.07
N TRP A 184 -16.30 5.18 20.12
CA TRP A 184 -15.51 5.50 18.93
C TRP A 184 -14.83 4.26 18.34
N GLY A 185 -14.33 3.35 19.19
CA GLY A 185 -13.77 2.06 18.75
C GLY A 185 -14.82 1.22 18.01
N GLY A 186 -16.04 1.13 18.56
CA GLY A 186 -17.17 0.47 17.90
C GLY A 186 -17.52 1.11 16.55
N ALA A 187 -17.57 2.44 16.49
CA ALA A 187 -17.83 3.17 15.24
C ALA A 187 -16.76 2.91 14.17
N VAL A 188 -15.48 2.93 14.54
CA VAL A 188 -14.38 2.58 13.62
C VAL A 188 -14.46 1.13 13.17
N GLY A 189 -14.76 0.19 14.07
CA GLY A 189 -14.94 -1.21 13.74
C GLY A 189 -16.08 -1.43 12.74
N ILE A 190 -17.23 -0.76 12.96
CA ILE A 190 -18.37 -0.78 12.06
C ILE A 190 -18.02 -0.21 10.70
N ALA A 191 -17.37 0.96 10.66
CA ALA A 191 -16.95 1.59 9.42
C ALA A 191 -15.98 0.70 8.62
N ALA A 192 -14.96 0.12 9.27
CA ALA A 192 -14.00 -0.78 8.63
C ALA A 192 -14.67 -2.04 8.07
N GLY A 193 -15.58 -2.65 8.85
CA GLY A 193 -16.40 -3.77 8.38
C GLY A 193 -17.25 -3.39 7.17
N ALA A 194 -17.97 -2.28 7.24
CA ALA A 194 -18.83 -1.79 6.16
C ALA A 194 -18.06 -1.47 4.87
N VAL A 195 -16.90 -0.80 4.99
CA VAL A 195 -16.00 -0.52 3.86
C VAL A 195 -15.52 -1.82 3.22
N THR A 196 -15.13 -2.80 4.03
CA THR A 196 -14.70 -4.11 3.52
C THR A 196 -15.82 -4.81 2.75
N LEU A 197 -17.05 -4.80 3.27
CA LEU A 197 -18.22 -5.36 2.59
C LEU A 197 -18.59 -4.59 1.31
N ALA A 198 -18.43 -3.27 1.31
CA ALA A 198 -18.64 -2.46 0.12
C ALA A 198 -17.62 -2.82 -0.98
N LEU A 199 -16.34 -2.99 -0.62
CA LEU A 199 -15.28 -3.45 -1.52
C LEU A 199 -15.60 -4.84 -2.09
N LEU A 200 -16.04 -5.79 -1.26
CA LEU A 200 -16.49 -7.10 -1.73
C LEU A 200 -17.68 -7.01 -2.69
N ARG A 201 -18.68 -6.18 -2.39
CA ARG A 201 -19.88 -6.01 -3.23
C ARG A 201 -19.55 -5.48 -4.62
N VAL A 202 -18.52 -4.64 -4.73
CA VAL A 202 -18.03 -4.12 -6.01
C VAL A 202 -16.94 -5.02 -6.62
N LYS A 203 -16.65 -6.17 -6.02
CA LYS A 203 -15.60 -7.11 -6.42
C LYS A 203 -14.25 -6.40 -6.57
N ALA A 204 -13.92 -5.55 -5.61
CA ALA A 204 -12.60 -4.95 -5.51
C ALA A 204 -11.61 -6.01 -5.00
N ASP A 205 -10.45 -6.10 -5.65
CA ASP A 205 -9.37 -6.98 -5.23
C ASP A 205 -8.76 -6.49 -3.92
N LEU A 206 -9.05 -7.19 -2.81
CA LEU A 206 -8.58 -6.79 -1.49
C LEU A 206 -7.06 -6.91 -1.34
N ARG A 207 -6.38 -7.73 -2.14
CA ARG A 207 -4.90 -7.85 -2.09
C ARG A 207 -4.28 -6.57 -2.66
N THR A 208 -4.83 -6.06 -3.76
CA THR A 208 -4.39 -4.80 -4.38
C THR A 208 -4.76 -3.60 -3.51
N VAL A 209 -5.97 -3.58 -2.90
CA VAL A 209 -6.33 -2.52 -1.94
C VAL A 209 -5.41 -2.54 -0.72
N ALA A 210 -5.14 -3.72 -0.14
CA ALA A 210 -4.25 -3.85 1.01
C ALA A 210 -2.81 -3.41 0.68
N ALA A 211 -2.31 -3.79 -0.49
CA ALA A 211 -1.02 -3.35 -1.00
C ALA A 211 -0.96 -1.82 -1.10
N ALA A 212 -1.94 -1.18 -1.73
CA ALA A 212 -1.99 0.28 -1.83
C ALA A 212 -2.04 0.97 -0.45
N LEU A 213 -2.83 0.45 0.49
CA LEU A 213 -2.90 0.98 1.85
C LEU A 213 -1.57 0.83 2.59
N LEU A 214 -0.87 -0.30 2.40
CA LEU A 214 0.46 -0.53 2.97
C LEU A 214 1.49 0.47 2.44
N GLU A 215 1.51 0.72 1.12
CA GLU A 215 2.41 1.71 0.52
C GLU A 215 2.16 3.11 1.08
N TRP A 216 0.89 3.52 1.21
CA TRP A 216 0.51 4.79 1.84
C TRP A 216 0.92 4.86 3.31
N ALA A 217 0.72 3.78 4.07
CA ALA A 217 1.15 3.72 5.47
C ALA A 217 2.68 3.93 5.58
N CYS A 218 3.47 3.26 4.73
CA CYS A 218 4.92 3.47 4.69
C CYS A 218 5.29 4.93 4.35
N ILE A 219 4.61 5.55 3.38
CA ILE A 219 4.85 6.94 2.99
C ILE A 219 4.52 7.90 4.15
N VAL A 220 3.33 7.79 4.73
CA VAL A 220 2.88 8.67 5.82
C VAL A 220 3.81 8.55 7.01
N VAL A 221 4.22 7.34 7.39
CA VAL A 221 5.14 7.10 8.49
C VAL A 221 6.52 7.69 8.20
N ALA A 222 7.07 7.47 7.00
CA ALA A 222 8.38 8.02 6.63
C ALA A 222 8.39 9.55 6.65
N ILE A 223 7.39 10.20 6.03
CA ILE A 223 7.24 11.66 6.03
C ILE A 223 7.09 12.15 7.48
N ARG A 224 6.26 11.48 8.28
CA ARG A 224 5.99 11.93 9.65
C ARG A 224 7.20 11.82 10.56
N VAL A 225 7.94 10.71 10.51
CA VAL A 225 9.19 10.52 11.26
C VAL A 225 10.21 11.62 10.91
N ALA A 226 10.38 11.91 9.62
CA ALA A 226 11.31 12.94 9.18
C ALA A 226 10.90 14.34 9.64
N VAL A 227 9.62 14.69 9.53
CA VAL A 227 9.08 15.98 10.00
C VAL A 227 9.18 16.12 11.51
N ALA A 228 8.89 15.07 12.28
CA ALA A 228 8.87 15.11 13.74
C ALA A 228 10.26 15.22 14.35
N LEU A 229 11.23 14.46 13.82
CA LEU A 229 12.60 14.42 14.37
C LEU A 229 13.50 15.51 13.79
N GLY A 230 13.16 16.10 12.65
CA GLY A 230 13.83 17.30 12.13
C GLY A 230 15.27 17.10 11.64
N ALA A 231 15.80 15.87 11.67
CA ALA A 231 17.19 15.59 11.30
C ALA A 231 17.34 15.44 9.78
N TRP A 232 18.37 16.08 9.21
CA TRP A 232 18.56 16.16 7.75
C TRP A 232 18.65 14.79 7.06
N TYR A 233 19.31 13.82 7.68
CA TYR A 233 19.47 12.47 7.14
C TYR A 233 18.14 11.69 7.12
N LEU A 234 17.19 12.03 7.98
CA LEU A 234 15.84 11.46 7.96
C LEU A 234 15.01 12.02 6.81
N TYR A 235 15.23 13.26 6.39
CA TYR A 235 14.63 13.78 5.16
C TYR A 235 15.16 13.03 3.93
N ALA A 236 16.47 12.80 3.85
CA ALA A 236 17.07 12.01 2.77
C ALA A 236 16.53 10.57 2.74
N LEU A 237 16.45 9.92 3.91
CA LEU A 237 15.85 8.59 4.04
C LEU A 237 14.37 8.59 3.63
N ALA A 238 13.60 9.58 4.05
CA ALA A 238 12.19 9.71 3.67
C ALA A 238 12.03 9.89 2.16
N VAL A 239 12.86 10.71 1.50
CA VAL A 239 12.86 10.83 0.03
C VAL A 239 13.09 9.46 -0.63
N LEU A 240 14.07 8.69 -0.15
CA LEU A 240 14.32 7.34 -0.68
C LEU A 240 13.11 6.41 -0.48
N VAL A 241 12.57 6.34 0.74
CA VAL A 241 11.40 5.49 1.03
C VAL A 241 10.21 5.93 0.18
N VAL A 242 9.84 7.20 0.23
CA VAL A 242 8.68 7.73 -0.51
C VAL A 242 8.81 7.46 -2.01
N ALA A 243 10.00 7.64 -2.61
CA ALA A 243 10.21 7.37 -4.03
C ALA A 243 9.93 5.90 -4.39
N THR A 244 10.41 4.96 -3.58
CA THR A 244 10.21 3.53 -3.82
C THR A 244 8.77 3.08 -3.61
N ARG A 245 8.05 3.69 -2.67
CA ARG A 245 6.64 3.41 -2.41
C ARG A 245 5.73 4.06 -3.47
N GLN A 246 6.06 5.27 -3.95
CA GLN A 246 5.41 5.89 -5.11
C GLN A 246 5.58 5.03 -6.37
N HIS A 247 6.79 4.51 -6.62
CA HIS A 247 7.05 3.55 -7.70
C HIS A 247 6.18 2.29 -7.57
N ALA A 248 6.10 1.72 -6.36
CA ALA A 248 5.27 0.55 -6.08
C ALA A 248 3.78 0.81 -6.29
N LEU A 249 3.27 1.99 -5.89
CA LEU A 249 1.92 2.43 -6.20
C LEU A 249 1.68 2.56 -7.71
N PHE A 250 2.64 3.08 -8.47
CA PHE A 250 2.55 3.15 -9.94
C PHE A 250 2.52 1.77 -10.62
N ILE A 251 3.10 0.74 -10.00
CA ILE A 251 3.00 -0.65 -10.46
C ILE A 251 1.59 -1.21 -10.24
N LEU A 252 0.99 -0.99 -9.07
CA LEU A 252 -0.42 -1.34 -8.84
C LEU A 252 -1.35 -0.57 -9.78
N TYR A 253 -0.99 0.68 -10.10
CA TYR A 253 -1.70 1.51 -11.06
C TYR A 253 -1.59 1.00 -12.50
N HIS A 254 -0.41 0.51 -12.88
CA HIS A 254 -0.21 -0.20 -14.13
C HIS A 254 -1.11 -1.44 -14.23
N ASP A 255 -1.15 -2.29 -13.19
CA ASP A 255 -2.04 -3.45 -13.12
C ASP A 255 -3.53 -3.05 -13.21
N ALA A 256 -3.92 -1.98 -12.51
CA ALA A 256 -5.29 -1.43 -12.55
C ALA A 256 -5.68 -0.82 -13.91
N ALA A 257 -4.73 -0.49 -14.79
CA ALA A 257 -5.02 -0.08 -16.16
C ALA A 257 -5.74 -1.20 -16.96
N HIS A 258 -5.56 -2.47 -16.55
CA HIS A 258 -6.25 -3.64 -17.10
C HIS A 258 -7.56 -3.99 -16.39
N TYR A 259 -8.00 -3.15 -15.44
CA TYR A 259 -9.20 -3.36 -14.61
C TYR A 259 -9.11 -4.55 -13.65
N HIS A 260 -7.90 -4.81 -13.13
CA HIS A 260 -7.66 -5.86 -12.14
C HIS A 260 -8.10 -5.49 -10.73
N LEU A 261 -8.12 -4.19 -10.40
CA LEU A 261 -8.61 -3.73 -9.10
C LEU A 261 -10.12 -3.98 -8.97
N THR A 262 -10.91 -3.71 -10.01
CA THR A 262 -12.30 -4.19 -10.13
C THR A 262 -12.75 -4.12 -11.59
N ARG A 263 -13.65 -5.03 -11.98
CA ARG A 263 -14.29 -5.01 -13.32
C ARG A 263 -15.22 -3.81 -13.51
N ARG A 264 -15.67 -3.17 -12.42
CA ARG A 264 -16.49 -1.96 -12.48
C ARG A 264 -15.61 -0.77 -12.81
N ARG A 265 -15.47 -0.47 -14.10
CA ARG A 265 -14.54 0.55 -14.65
C ARG A 265 -14.54 1.87 -13.88
N ALA A 266 -15.71 2.46 -13.61
CA ALA A 266 -15.79 3.72 -12.88
C ALA A 266 -15.21 3.64 -11.45
N ILE A 267 -15.36 2.50 -10.77
CA ILE A 267 -14.86 2.28 -9.41
C ILE A 267 -13.36 1.96 -9.46
N ASN A 268 -12.91 1.14 -10.42
CA ASN A 268 -11.49 0.89 -10.66
C ASN A 268 -10.72 2.20 -10.82
N ASP A 269 -11.27 3.08 -11.67
CA ASP A 269 -10.63 4.33 -12.05
C ASP A 269 -10.65 5.31 -10.88
N PHE A 270 -11.75 5.37 -10.12
CA PHE A 270 -11.83 6.18 -8.90
C PHE A 270 -10.81 5.71 -7.87
N LEU A 271 -10.77 4.41 -7.56
CA LEU A 271 -9.90 3.87 -6.52
C LEU A 271 -8.43 4.04 -6.88
N ILE A 272 -8.04 3.81 -8.13
CA ILE A 272 -6.63 3.95 -8.52
C ILE A 272 -6.20 5.42 -8.71
N ASN A 273 -7.09 6.28 -9.18
CA ASN A 273 -6.83 7.72 -9.19
C ASN A 273 -6.73 8.27 -7.76
N LEU A 274 -7.54 7.77 -6.82
CA LEU A 274 -7.44 8.10 -5.40
C LEU A 274 -6.11 7.59 -4.81
N ALA A 275 -5.71 6.37 -5.14
CA ALA A 275 -4.49 5.76 -4.61
C ALA A 275 -3.21 6.43 -5.11
N ILE A 276 -3.09 6.74 -6.40
CA ILE A 276 -1.87 7.38 -6.93
C ILE A 276 -2.08 8.24 -8.17
N GLY A 277 -3.14 8.05 -8.97
CA GLY A 277 -3.29 8.82 -10.21
C GLY A 277 -3.41 10.33 -10.01
N VAL A 278 -4.19 10.78 -9.01
CA VAL A 278 -4.29 12.20 -8.63
C VAL A 278 -3.02 12.70 -7.94
N PRO A 279 -2.57 12.12 -6.80
CA PRO A 279 -1.43 12.69 -6.07
C PRO A 279 -0.09 12.46 -6.80
N GLY A 280 -0.04 11.50 -7.73
CA GLY A 280 1.05 11.24 -8.65
C GLY A 280 0.98 12.04 -9.96
N LEU A 281 -0.05 12.88 -10.15
CA LEU A 281 -0.23 13.77 -11.30
C LEU A 281 -0.35 13.08 -12.67
N VAL A 282 -0.72 11.79 -12.68
CA VAL A 282 -0.92 10.99 -13.90
C VAL A 282 -2.27 10.29 -13.82
N PRO A 283 -3.34 10.86 -14.39
CA PRO A 283 -4.65 10.24 -14.42
C PRO A 283 -4.65 8.92 -15.21
N VAL A 284 -5.36 7.89 -14.73
CA VAL A 284 -5.46 6.59 -15.43
C VAL A 284 -6.08 6.72 -16.82
N GLU A 285 -6.93 7.73 -17.03
CA GLU A 285 -7.52 8.08 -18.31
C GLU A 285 -6.48 8.51 -19.35
N PHE A 286 -5.35 9.09 -18.92
CA PHE A 286 -4.24 9.46 -19.79
C PHE A 286 -3.33 8.26 -20.05
N TYR A 287 -2.98 7.53 -19.00
CA TYR A 287 -2.01 6.44 -19.09
C TYR A 287 -2.54 5.20 -19.80
N ARG A 288 -3.77 4.76 -19.50
CA ARG A 288 -4.29 3.48 -19.98
C ARG A 288 -4.28 3.35 -21.50
N PRO A 289 -4.74 4.34 -22.31
CA PRO A 289 -4.67 4.23 -23.76
C PRO A 289 -3.24 4.05 -24.28
N LEU A 290 -2.26 4.73 -23.68
CA LEU A 290 -0.84 4.61 -24.03
C LEU A 290 -0.33 3.21 -23.71
N HIS A 291 -0.64 2.72 -22.51
CA HIS A 291 -0.21 1.39 -22.07
C HIS A 291 -0.84 0.27 -22.93
N LEU A 292 -2.13 0.34 -23.23
CA LEU A 292 -2.79 -0.64 -24.09
C LEU A 292 -2.28 -0.59 -25.54
N ALA A 293 -1.95 0.59 -26.06
CA ALA A 293 -1.31 0.72 -27.36
C ALA A 293 0.10 0.13 -27.36
N HIS A 294 0.86 0.28 -26.26
CA HIS A 294 2.15 -0.37 -26.07
C HIS A 294 2.04 -1.90 -26.12
N HIS A 295 1.10 -2.51 -25.39
CA HIS A 295 0.85 -3.96 -25.49
C HIS A 295 0.56 -4.43 -26.92
N ARG A 296 -0.26 -3.66 -27.66
CA ARG A 296 -0.67 -4.00 -29.02
C ARG A 296 0.45 -3.83 -30.05
N HIS A 297 1.32 -2.85 -29.85
CA HIS A 297 2.32 -2.43 -30.83
C HIS A 297 3.76 -2.67 -30.37
N LEU A 298 3.95 -3.51 -29.34
CA LEU A 298 5.23 -3.77 -28.68
C LEU A 298 6.35 -4.00 -29.69
N GLY A 299 7.44 -3.23 -29.55
CA GLY A 299 8.63 -3.37 -30.38
C GLY A 299 8.52 -2.81 -31.80
N THR A 300 7.33 -2.42 -32.26
CA THR A 300 7.12 -1.82 -33.58
C THR A 300 7.36 -0.31 -33.57
N ALA A 301 7.43 0.32 -34.75
CA ALA A 301 7.52 1.78 -34.86
C ALA A 301 6.26 2.50 -34.34
N GLN A 302 5.14 1.79 -34.16
CA GLN A 302 3.88 2.34 -33.62
C GLN A 302 3.81 2.28 -32.10
N ASP A 303 4.79 1.64 -31.45
CA ASP A 303 4.89 1.56 -29.99
C ASP A 303 4.99 2.98 -29.37
N PRO A 304 4.02 3.39 -28.52
CA PRO A 304 4.08 4.61 -27.71
C PRO A 304 5.43 4.88 -27.04
N GLU A 305 6.08 3.83 -26.54
CA GLU A 305 7.35 3.97 -25.85
C GLU A 305 8.47 4.44 -26.78
N ARG A 306 8.51 3.87 -27.98
CA ARG A 306 9.47 4.24 -29.03
C ARG A 306 9.14 5.58 -29.66
N ARG A 307 7.85 5.83 -29.89
CA ARG A 307 7.37 7.01 -30.61
C ARG A 307 7.48 8.28 -29.78
N PHE A 308 7.21 8.22 -28.47
CA PHE A 308 7.23 9.42 -27.62
C PHE A 308 7.69 9.22 -26.17
N LEU A 309 7.51 8.07 -25.52
CA LEU A 309 7.90 7.96 -24.10
C LEU A 309 9.40 7.78 -23.85
N TYR A 310 10.24 7.55 -24.87
CA TYR A 310 11.71 7.60 -24.75
C TYR A 310 12.38 8.29 -25.95
N HIS A 311 11.61 9.10 -26.68
CA HIS A 311 12.07 9.71 -27.92
C HIS A 311 13.21 10.71 -27.68
N GLY A 312 14.31 10.56 -28.43
CA GLY A 312 15.43 11.50 -28.38
C GLY A 312 16.20 11.50 -27.06
N GLN A 313 16.12 10.40 -26.30
CA GLN A 313 16.91 10.18 -25.09
C GLN A 313 18.19 9.38 -25.40
N PRO A 314 19.20 9.40 -24.50
CA PRO A 314 20.38 8.55 -24.65
C PRO A 314 20.03 7.06 -24.77
N TRP A 315 19.13 6.55 -23.94
CA TRP A 315 18.67 5.16 -24.00
C TRP A 315 17.78 4.93 -25.22
N GLN A 316 18.19 3.96 -26.05
CA GLN A 316 17.50 3.53 -27.26
C GLN A 316 17.32 2.00 -27.24
N PHE A 317 16.79 1.48 -26.13
CA PHE A 317 16.54 0.05 -25.93
C PHE A 317 17.80 -0.81 -26.07
N ARG A 318 18.96 -0.29 -25.68
CA ARG A 318 20.25 -0.98 -25.66
C ARG A 318 21.10 -0.51 -24.47
N PRO A 319 22.07 -1.32 -24.01
CA PRO A 319 23.04 -0.89 -23.00
C PRO A 319 23.78 0.37 -23.45
N LEU A 320 24.13 1.22 -22.49
CA LEU A 320 24.76 2.51 -22.74
C LEU A 320 26.21 2.50 -22.26
N ASP A 321 27.08 3.25 -22.93
CA ASP A 321 28.40 3.57 -22.37
C ASP A 321 28.26 4.46 -21.12
N ALA A 322 29.33 4.56 -20.34
CA ALA A 322 29.30 5.22 -19.02
C ALA A 322 28.75 6.66 -19.07
N TRP A 323 29.16 7.46 -20.04
CA TRP A 323 28.72 8.85 -20.15
C TRP A 323 27.27 9.00 -20.65
N PRO A 324 26.83 8.34 -21.74
CA PRO A 324 25.41 8.30 -22.10
C PRO A 324 24.51 7.79 -20.98
N LEU A 325 24.94 6.77 -20.21
CA LEU A 325 24.21 6.26 -19.06
C LEU A 325 24.07 7.31 -17.95
N ALA A 326 25.16 8.01 -17.60
CA ALA A 326 25.13 9.11 -16.65
C ALA A 326 24.19 10.24 -17.12
N ARG A 327 24.23 10.61 -18.41
CA ARG A 327 23.32 11.60 -19.00
C ARG A 327 21.86 11.14 -18.97
N GLN A 328 21.60 9.84 -19.18
CA GLN A 328 20.27 9.27 -19.05
C GLN A 328 19.78 9.47 -17.62
N PHE A 329 20.51 8.94 -16.64
CA PHE A 329 20.11 8.97 -15.23
C PHE A 329 19.99 10.38 -14.67
N LEU A 330 20.92 11.28 -14.96
CA LEU A 330 20.82 12.69 -14.56
C LEU A 330 19.63 13.37 -15.25
N GLY A 331 19.36 13.04 -16.52
CA GLY A 331 18.20 13.56 -17.24
C GLY A 331 16.85 13.09 -16.66
N ASP A 332 16.78 11.87 -16.12
CA ASP A 332 15.58 11.37 -15.44
C ASP A 332 15.49 11.92 -14.00
N LEU A 333 16.61 11.98 -13.28
CA LEU A 333 16.68 12.51 -11.92
C LEU A 333 16.31 14.00 -11.85
N PHE A 334 16.67 14.78 -12.87
CA PHE A 334 16.35 16.22 -12.98
C PHE A 334 15.19 16.52 -13.95
N VAL A 335 14.33 15.53 -14.22
CA VAL A 335 13.07 15.69 -14.98
C VAL A 335 13.23 16.10 -16.47
N LEU A 336 14.46 16.32 -16.95
CA LEU A 336 14.74 16.76 -18.32
C LEU A 336 14.19 15.79 -19.38
N ASN A 337 14.32 14.49 -19.14
CA ASN A 337 13.82 13.47 -20.06
C ASN A 337 12.29 13.36 -20.03
N MET A 338 11.66 13.59 -18.88
CA MET A 338 10.20 13.68 -18.78
C MET A 338 9.65 14.88 -19.57
N VAL A 339 10.31 16.04 -19.51
CA VAL A 339 9.95 17.21 -20.32
C VAL A 339 10.11 16.92 -21.82
N ARG A 340 11.19 16.24 -22.23
CA ARG A 340 11.39 15.80 -23.62
C ARG A 340 10.28 14.87 -24.10
N ASN A 341 9.86 13.92 -23.26
CA ASN A 341 8.76 13.01 -23.55
C ASN A 341 7.44 13.77 -23.76
N MET A 342 7.14 14.71 -22.88
CA MET A 342 5.93 15.54 -23.00
C MET A 342 5.93 16.36 -24.29
N ALA A 343 7.07 16.99 -24.62
CA ALA A 343 7.22 17.75 -25.87
C ALA A 343 7.14 16.85 -27.12
N ALA A 344 7.67 15.62 -27.07
CA ALA A 344 7.55 14.65 -28.16
C ALA A 344 6.09 14.18 -28.33
N PHE A 345 5.41 13.88 -27.22
CA PHE A 345 4.00 13.51 -27.22
C PHE A 345 3.11 14.60 -27.83
N GLN A 346 3.33 15.88 -27.45
CA GLN A 346 2.60 17.01 -28.01
C GLN A 346 2.86 17.17 -29.52
N ARG A 347 4.13 17.13 -29.95
CA ARG A 347 4.49 17.23 -31.39
C ARG A 347 3.91 16.09 -32.23
N ALA A 348 3.77 14.91 -31.65
CA ALA A 348 3.20 13.74 -32.32
C ALA A 348 1.66 13.77 -32.42
N GLY A 349 1.01 14.87 -32.01
CA GLY A 349 -0.45 14.97 -32.00
C GLY A 349 -1.09 14.14 -30.89
N GLY A 350 -0.40 14.02 -29.75
CA GLY A 350 -0.85 13.25 -28.60
C GLY A 350 -2.32 13.53 -28.24
N GLN A 351 -3.09 12.47 -28.03
CA GLN A 351 -4.53 12.58 -27.80
C GLN A 351 -4.82 13.40 -26.54
N LYS A 352 -5.74 14.37 -26.64
CA LYS A 352 -6.23 15.11 -25.47
C LYS A 352 -7.07 14.16 -24.60
N THR A 353 -6.62 13.94 -23.37
CA THR A 353 -7.37 13.12 -22.41
C THR A 353 -8.53 13.90 -21.82
N ARG A 354 -9.74 13.34 -21.93
CA ARG A 354 -10.90 13.84 -21.19
C ARG A 354 -10.92 13.19 -19.81
N LEU A 355 -10.73 14.00 -18.78
CA LEU A 355 -10.80 13.54 -17.38
C LEU A 355 -12.25 13.21 -17.02
N GLY A 356 -12.48 11.97 -16.60
CA GLY A 356 -13.80 11.47 -16.28
C GLY A 356 -14.28 11.86 -14.88
N ARG A 357 -15.54 11.54 -14.58
CA ARG A 357 -16.11 11.64 -13.23
C ARG A 357 -15.29 10.88 -12.16
N PRO A 358 -14.73 9.68 -12.42
CA PRO A 358 -13.90 8.97 -11.44
C PRO A 358 -12.68 9.78 -10.98
N PHE A 359 -11.94 10.38 -11.93
CA PHE A 359 -10.83 11.29 -11.61
C PHE A 359 -11.31 12.50 -10.79
N GLN A 360 -12.39 13.17 -11.22
CA GLN A 360 -12.93 14.34 -10.52
C GLN A 360 -13.32 14.03 -9.07
N ALA A 361 -13.95 12.87 -8.83
CA ALA A 361 -14.29 12.41 -7.49
C ALA A 361 -13.04 12.15 -6.64
N ALA A 362 -12.03 11.48 -7.19
CA ALA A 362 -10.76 11.26 -6.49
C ALA A 362 -10.04 12.60 -6.19
N ALA A 363 -10.06 13.54 -7.13
CA ALA A 363 -9.50 14.87 -6.97
C ALA A 363 -10.23 15.68 -5.89
N ALA A 364 -11.56 15.57 -5.79
CA ALA A 364 -12.33 16.20 -4.73
C ALA A 364 -11.97 15.65 -3.34
N VAL A 365 -11.75 14.33 -3.21
CA VAL A 365 -11.26 13.72 -1.97
C VAL A 365 -9.88 14.27 -1.60
N TRP A 366 -8.95 14.32 -2.56
CA TRP A 366 -7.63 14.89 -2.32
C TRP A 366 -7.67 16.39 -2.01
N ALA A 367 -8.53 17.15 -2.65
CA ALA A 367 -8.74 18.57 -2.33
C ALA A 367 -9.22 18.74 -0.87
N ALA A 368 -10.17 17.93 -0.42
CA ALA A 368 -10.62 17.93 0.98
C ALA A 368 -9.48 17.57 1.95
N LEU A 369 -8.66 16.56 1.62
CA LEU A 369 -7.49 16.19 2.43
C LEU A 369 -6.45 17.31 2.50
N VAL A 370 -6.19 17.99 1.39
CA VAL A 370 -5.27 19.14 1.33
C VAL A 370 -5.83 20.31 2.14
N VAL A 371 -7.12 20.64 2.02
CA VAL A 371 -7.77 21.68 2.84
C VAL A 371 -7.65 21.36 4.32
N LEU A 372 -7.90 20.11 4.72
CA LEU A 372 -7.73 19.67 6.10
C LEU A 372 -6.28 19.80 6.57
N LEU A 373 -5.31 19.42 5.73
CA LEU A 373 -3.88 19.56 6.05
C LEU A 373 -3.49 21.03 6.21
N VAL A 374 -3.97 21.91 5.33
CA VAL A 374 -3.73 23.36 5.39
C VAL A 374 -4.34 23.97 6.65
N TRP A 375 -5.54 23.53 7.04
CA TRP A 375 -6.19 23.98 8.26
C TRP A 375 -5.48 23.49 9.53
N ALA A 376 -4.96 22.26 9.53
CA ALA A 376 -4.39 21.62 10.71
C ALA A 376 -2.89 21.89 10.93
N CYS A 377 -2.15 22.34 9.90
CA CYS A 377 -0.68 22.43 9.94
C CYS A 377 -0.16 23.85 9.67
N SER A 378 1.05 24.13 10.17
CA SER A 378 1.77 25.37 9.84
C SER A 378 2.22 25.39 8.37
N ALA A 379 2.43 26.59 7.80
CA ALA A 379 2.96 26.76 6.46
C ALA A 379 4.30 26.02 6.23
N ARG A 380 5.19 26.03 7.24
CA ARG A 380 6.46 25.28 7.20
C ARG A 380 6.23 23.78 7.08
N THR A 381 5.32 23.22 7.88
CA THR A 381 4.99 21.79 7.84
C THR A 381 4.40 21.41 6.49
N ILE A 382 3.51 22.23 5.94
CA ILE A 382 2.90 22.00 4.62
C ILE A 382 3.98 21.98 3.53
N LEU A 383 4.89 22.95 3.53
CA LEU A 383 6.00 23.00 2.56
C LEU A 383 6.92 21.79 2.69
N LEU A 384 7.23 21.33 3.90
CA LEU A 384 8.03 20.13 4.12
C LEU A 384 7.33 18.87 3.61
N VAL A 385 6.04 18.69 3.92
CA VAL A 385 5.26 17.55 3.42
C VAL A 385 5.18 17.58 1.90
N ALA A 386 4.94 18.75 1.31
CA ALA A 386 4.93 18.93 -0.14
C ALA A 386 6.29 18.59 -0.76
N ALA A 387 7.40 19.06 -0.18
CA ALA A 387 8.74 18.73 -0.65
C ALA A 387 9.02 17.23 -0.56
N LEU A 388 8.70 16.60 0.58
CA LEU A 388 8.89 15.16 0.80
C LEU A 388 7.98 14.28 -0.07
N TRP A 389 6.91 14.83 -0.64
CA TRP A 389 6.07 14.15 -1.62
C TRP A 389 6.54 14.38 -3.07
N PHE A 390 6.71 15.64 -3.48
CA PHE A 390 6.96 16.00 -4.88
C PHE A 390 8.41 15.83 -5.30
N VAL A 391 9.39 16.04 -4.41
CA VAL A 391 10.81 15.82 -4.74
C VAL A 391 11.03 14.35 -5.15
N PRO A 392 10.70 13.32 -4.36
CA PRO A 392 10.88 11.94 -4.79
C PRO A 392 10.04 11.59 -6.04
N LEU A 393 8.80 12.10 -6.12
CA LEU A 393 7.90 11.84 -7.25
C LEU A 393 8.51 12.29 -8.58
N LEU A 394 9.11 13.48 -8.60
CA LEU A 394 9.67 14.09 -9.81
C LEU A 394 11.09 13.62 -10.10
N THR A 395 11.82 13.12 -9.11
CA THR A 395 13.24 12.78 -9.26
C THR A 395 13.46 11.26 -9.21
N LEU A 396 13.57 10.70 -8.01
CA LEU A 396 13.98 9.33 -7.79
C LEU A 396 12.94 8.31 -8.29
N SER A 397 11.64 8.59 -8.19
CA SER A 397 10.61 7.72 -8.76
C SER A 397 10.66 7.66 -10.29
N VAL A 398 10.95 8.78 -10.96
CA VAL A 398 11.14 8.81 -12.43
C VAL A 398 12.38 8.00 -12.81
N LEU A 399 13.48 8.13 -12.06
CA LEU A 399 14.67 7.33 -12.25
C LEU A 399 14.43 5.83 -12.01
N LEU A 400 13.72 5.45 -10.95
CA LEU A 400 13.37 4.05 -10.68
C LEU A 400 12.47 3.48 -11.78
N GLN A 401 11.49 4.25 -12.25
CA GLN A 401 10.67 3.87 -13.40
C GLN A 401 11.53 3.65 -14.64
N LYS A 402 12.50 4.54 -14.92
CA LYS A 402 13.44 4.37 -16.04
C LYS A 402 14.24 3.08 -15.90
N ILE A 403 14.86 2.84 -14.75
CA ILE A 403 15.67 1.63 -14.50
C ILE A 403 14.81 0.39 -14.73
N ARG A 404 13.57 0.40 -14.23
CA ARG A 404 12.61 -0.67 -14.46
C ARG A 404 12.29 -0.83 -15.96
N SER A 405 12.00 0.25 -16.69
CA SER A 405 11.73 0.18 -18.14
C SER A 405 12.93 -0.35 -18.94
N ILE A 406 14.16 -0.01 -18.54
CA ILE A 406 15.37 -0.61 -19.13
C ILE A 406 15.41 -2.11 -18.83
N ALA A 407 15.10 -2.51 -17.60
CA ALA A 407 15.06 -3.92 -17.19
C ALA A 407 13.99 -4.72 -17.94
N GLU A 408 12.88 -4.08 -18.29
CA GLU A 408 11.70 -4.73 -18.84
C GLU A 408 11.66 -4.73 -20.36
N HIS A 409 12.26 -3.75 -21.04
CA HIS A 409 12.09 -3.52 -22.48
C HIS A 409 13.38 -3.29 -23.28
N SER A 410 14.57 -3.47 -22.69
CA SER A 410 15.82 -3.35 -23.49
C SER A 410 15.98 -4.51 -24.46
N GLY A 411 16.53 -4.31 -25.65
CA GLY A 411 16.76 -5.40 -26.61
C GLY A 411 15.46 -6.01 -27.16
N GLY A 412 15.60 -7.11 -27.91
CA GLY A 412 14.47 -7.91 -28.39
C GLY A 412 14.79 -8.65 -29.69
N PRO A 413 13.80 -9.30 -30.31
CA PRO A 413 13.94 -10.05 -31.55
C PRO A 413 14.68 -9.26 -32.63
N HIS A 414 15.71 -9.88 -33.20
CA HIS A 414 16.57 -9.30 -34.24
C HIS A 414 17.41 -8.08 -33.81
N ALA A 415 17.17 -7.50 -32.63
CA ALA A 415 17.99 -6.44 -32.04
C ALA A 415 19.09 -7.00 -31.11
N THR A 416 18.80 -8.11 -30.43
CA THR A 416 19.75 -8.83 -29.57
C THR A 416 19.83 -10.29 -29.98
N PRO A 417 21.01 -10.84 -30.34
CA PRO A 417 21.15 -12.27 -30.65
C PRO A 417 20.64 -13.16 -29.51
N GLY A 418 19.81 -14.14 -29.85
CA GLY A 418 19.25 -15.12 -28.89
C GLY A 418 18.02 -14.66 -28.12
N TRP A 419 17.52 -13.43 -28.31
CA TRP A 419 16.36 -12.91 -27.58
C TRP A 419 15.08 -13.11 -28.40
N ALA A 420 14.12 -13.83 -27.82
CA ALA A 420 12.87 -14.23 -28.49
C ALA A 420 11.69 -13.26 -28.26
N ASP A 421 11.75 -12.42 -27.22
CA ASP A 421 10.69 -11.51 -26.81
C ASP A 421 11.24 -10.10 -26.59
N TRP A 422 10.39 -9.08 -26.72
CA TRP A 422 10.71 -7.67 -26.44
C TRP A 422 10.60 -7.30 -24.94
N THR A 423 10.25 -8.29 -24.11
CA THR A 423 10.02 -8.14 -22.67
C THR A 423 10.63 -9.31 -21.90
N TYR A 424 10.99 -9.09 -20.64
CA TYR A 424 11.72 -10.09 -19.84
C TYR A 424 11.09 -10.36 -18.48
N SER A 425 11.42 -11.53 -17.95
CA SER A 425 11.13 -11.94 -16.59
C SER A 425 12.43 -12.06 -15.79
N TRP A 426 12.38 -11.73 -14.50
CA TRP A 426 13.57 -11.69 -13.64
C TRP A 426 13.42 -12.53 -12.38
N ARG A 427 14.48 -13.26 -12.04
CA ARG A 427 14.69 -13.82 -10.69
C ARG A 427 15.23 -12.72 -9.79
N THR A 428 14.45 -12.39 -8.75
CA THR A 428 14.73 -11.24 -7.90
C THR A 428 14.83 -11.61 -6.44
N GLY A 429 15.89 -11.10 -5.78
CA GLY A 429 16.00 -11.11 -4.33
C GLY A 429 15.02 -10.13 -3.67
N TRP A 430 15.03 -10.08 -2.32
CA TRP A 430 14.17 -9.15 -1.58
C TRP A 430 14.49 -7.67 -1.87
N ILE A 431 15.76 -7.33 -2.10
CA ILE A 431 16.19 -5.96 -2.46
C ILE A 431 15.54 -5.54 -3.79
N GLY A 432 15.67 -6.37 -4.83
CA GLY A 432 15.04 -6.11 -6.14
C GLY A 432 13.53 -5.91 -6.02
N ARG A 433 12.85 -6.72 -5.19
CA ARG A 433 11.41 -6.61 -4.94
C ARG A 433 10.99 -5.35 -4.17
N VAL A 434 11.89 -4.69 -3.44
CA VAL A 434 11.56 -3.44 -2.74
C VAL A 434 11.79 -2.21 -3.63
N PHE A 435 12.85 -2.23 -4.45
CA PHE A 435 13.30 -1.03 -5.16
C PHE A 435 12.89 -0.98 -6.64
N VAL A 436 13.02 -2.09 -7.37
CA VAL A 436 12.87 -2.10 -8.84
C VAL A 436 11.59 -2.81 -9.25
N TRP A 437 11.34 -3.99 -8.68
CA TRP A 437 10.24 -4.87 -9.07
C TRP A 437 9.29 -5.25 -7.92
N PRO A 438 8.67 -4.29 -7.21
CA PRO A 438 7.59 -4.62 -6.30
C PRO A 438 6.39 -5.22 -7.04
N TYR A 439 5.56 -5.95 -6.30
CA TYR A 439 4.29 -6.51 -6.80
C TYR A 439 4.43 -7.34 -8.08
N HIS A 440 5.44 -8.20 -8.14
CA HIS A 440 5.69 -9.16 -9.22
C HIS A 440 5.83 -8.55 -10.63
N ILE A 441 6.08 -7.25 -10.76
CA ILE A 441 6.35 -6.64 -12.07
C ILE A 441 7.65 -7.16 -12.70
N ASN A 442 8.50 -7.85 -11.93
CA ASN A 442 9.62 -8.64 -12.48
C ASN A 442 9.16 -9.73 -13.45
N LEU A 443 7.87 -10.08 -13.50
CA LEU A 443 7.28 -11.03 -14.44
C LEU A 443 6.61 -10.29 -15.61
N HIS A 444 7.26 -9.26 -16.14
CA HIS A 444 6.67 -8.39 -17.15
C HIS A 444 6.41 -9.13 -18.48
N LEU A 445 7.26 -10.10 -18.82
CA LEU A 445 7.02 -11.01 -19.94
C LEU A 445 5.66 -11.75 -19.80
N GLN A 446 5.39 -12.34 -18.64
CA GLN A 446 4.12 -13.03 -18.37
C GLN A 446 2.94 -12.07 -18.46
N HIS A 447 3.11 -10.85 -17.94
CA HIS A 447 2.11 -9.80 -18.07
C HIS A 447 1.81 -9.43 -19.54
N HIS A 448 2.83 -9.31 -20.39
CA HIS A 448 2.62 -9.03 -21.81
C HIS A 448 1.96 -10.17 -22.56
N ARG A 449 2.31 -11.43 -22.24
CA ARG A 449 1.68 -12.62 -22.84
C ARG A 449 0.22 -12.76 -22.42
N ASN A 450 -0.10 -12.47 -21.17
CA ASN A 450 -1.48 -12.52 -20.67
C ASN A 450 -1.79 -11.38 -19.69
N PRO A 451 -2.15 -10.19 -20.19
CA PRO A 451 -2.49 -9.04 -19.34
C PRO A 451 -3.82 -9.22 -18.60
N ALA A 452 -4.53 -10.34 -18.80
CA ALA A 452 -5.69 -10.68 -18.02
C ALA A 452 -5.35 -11.27 -16.64
N VAL A 453 -4.09 -11.57 -16.35
CA VAL A 453 -3.66 -12.10 -15.04
C VAL A 453 -3.22 -10.95 -14.14
N PRO A 454 -3.78 -10.82 -12.91
CA PRO A 454 -3.37 -9.78 -11.97
C PRO A 454 -2.00 -10.08 -11.36
N TRP A 455 -1.33 -9.04 -10.90
CA TRP A 455 0.04 -9.11 -10.35
C TRP A 455 0.29 -10.23 -9.32
N HIS A 456 -0.67 -10.52 -8.44
CA HIS A 456 -0.49 -11.51 -7.38
C HIS A 456 -0.59 -12.96 -7.87
N ALA A 457 -1.15 -13.18 -9.07
CA ALA A 457 -1.30 -14.48 -9.72
C ALA A 457 -0.29 -14.71 -10.86
N LEU A 458 0.48 -13.70 -11.27
CA LEU A 458 1.56 -13.85 -12.26
C LEU A 458 2.58 -14.95 -11.91
N PRO A 459 2.96 -15.19 -10.64
CA PRO A 459 3.87 -16.29 -10.32
C PRO A 459 3.34 -17.67 -10.72
N ASP A 460 2.02 -17.85 -10.78
CA ASP A 460 1.39 -19.13 -11.13
C ASP A 460 1.36 -19.38 -12.65
N THR A 461 1.80 -18.41 -13.46
CA THR A 461 1.83 -18.51 -14.93
C THR A 461 3.23 -18.74 -15.49
N ILE A 462 4.21 -18.99 -14.63
CA ILE A 462 5.59 -19.29 -15.05
C ILE A 462 5.64 -20.76 -15.46
N ASP A 463 6.08 -21.03 -16.70
CA ASP A 463 6.33 -22.41 -17.15
C ASP A 463 7.61 -22.97 -16.51
N ALA A 464 7.66 -24.28 -16.25
CA ALA A 464 8.74 -24.90 -15.46
C ALA A 464 10.13 -24.76 -16.10
N ASP A 465 10.19 -24.66 -17.42
CA ASP A 465 11.38 -24.49 -18.25
C ASP A 465 11.59 -23.04 -18.71
N GLU A 466 10.76 -22.09 -18.27
CA GLU A 466 10.86 -20.71 -18.70
C GLU A 466 12.11 -20.01 -18.14
N HIS A 467 12.96 -19.54 -19.05
CA HIS A 467 14.16 -18.80 -18.69
C HIS A 467 13.81 -17.45 -18.05
N GLN A 468 14.48 -17.13 -16.94
CA GLN A 468 14.38 -15.84 -16.26
C GLN A 468 15.79 -15.27 -16.07
N LEU A 469 15.94 -13.97 -16.32
CA LEU A 469 17.20 -13.27 -16.11
C LEU A 469 17.51 -13.15 -14.62
N GLU A 470 18.78 -13.29 -14.27
CA GLU A 470 19.20 -13.11 -12.87
C GLU A 470 19.36 -11.62 -12.56
N SER A 471 18.85 -11.15 -11.41
CA SER A 471 18.89 -9.71 -11.07
C SER A 471 20.25 -8.99 -11.24
N PRO A 472 21.44 -9.61 -11.05
CA PRO A 472 22.72 -8.95 -11.35
C PRO A 472 22.93 -8.61 -12.83
N GLU A 473 22.21 -9.28 -13.75
CA GLU A 473 22.31 -9.04 -15.19
C GLU A 473 21.68 -7.71 -15.61
N LEU A 474 20.89 -7.08 -14.74
CA LEU A 474 20.38 -5.72 -14.94
C LEU A 474 21.52 -4.72 -15.19
N ALA A 475 22.65 -4.87 -14.49
CA ALA A 475 23.80 -4.01 -14.69
C ALA A 475 24.32 -4.05 -16.14
N ARG A 476 24.22 -5.21 -16.80
CA ARG A 476 24.63 -5.40 -18.21
C ARG A 476 23.65 -4.78 -19.20
N LEU A 477 22.37 -4.74 -18.84
CA LEU A 477 21.36 -4.05 -19.66
C LEU A 477 21.45 -2.54 -19.53
N LEU A 478 22.00 -2.03 -18.41
CA LEU A 478 22.24 -0.62 -18.19
C LEU A 478 23.56 -0.17 -18.85
N TRP A 479 24.65 -0.92 -18.64
CA TRP A 479 26.01 -0.50 -19.00
C TRP A 479 26.71 -1.47 -19.95
N SER A 480 27.14 -0.97 -21.11
CA SER A 480 27.87 -1.71 -22.16
C SER A 480 29.27 -2.17 -21.73
N GLY A 481 29.84 -1.56 -20.68
CA GLY A 481 31.18 -1.88 -20.21
C GLY A 481 31.31 -3.21 -19.46
N ILE A 482 30.19 -3.90 -19.20
CA ILE A 482 30.21 -5.23 -18.58
C ILE A 482 30.18 -6.29 -19.70
N PRO A 483 31.23 -7.10 -19.87
CA PRO A 483 31.27 -8.09 -20.93
C PRO A 483 30.17 -9.16 -20.77
N PRO A 484 29.68 -9.74 -21.88
CA PRO A 484 28.74 -10.86 -21.83
C PRO A 484 29.35 -12.04 -21.05
N LYS A 485 28.49 -12.85 -20.41
CA LYS A 485 28.96 -14.13 -19.85
C LYS A 485 29.41 -14.99 -21.04
N PRO A 486 30.57 -15.67 -20.94
CA PRO A 486 31.03 -16.58 -21.98
C PRO A 486 30.04 -17.72 -22.21
#